data_AF-A0A5J4V6U6-F1
#
_entry.id   AF-A0A5J4V6U6-F1
#
_cell.length_a   1.000
_cell.length_b   1.000
_cell.length_c   1.000
_cell.angle_alpha   90.00
_cell.angle_beta   90.00
_cell.angle_gamma   90.00
#
_symmetry.space_group_name_H-M   'P 1'
#
loop_
_entity.id
_entity.type
_entity.pdbx_description
1 polymer ?
#
loop_
_entity_poly.entity_id
_entity_poly.type
_entity_poly.pdbx_seq_one_letter_code
_entity_poly.pdbx_strand_id
1 'polypeptide(L)'
;MNPGYVGRTELSDNFKFIFRPVDMMILNYALIAEIKLYSEGFQAAKPLLQKMDQLHIFCSEQLSKQMHYDFGMRAVKSVLVMAGQLRRDNTQLSEDIVLIRAMRESNQAKFLDEYQFTI
;
A
#
# COMPACT_ATOMS: atom_id res chain seq x y z
N MET A 1 -19.48 8.14 -9.76
CA MET A 1 -19.11 9.14 -8.73
C MET A 1 -18.92 8.41 -7.42
N ASN A 2 -18.00 8.85 -6.56
CA ASN A 2 -17.88 8.25 -5.22
C ASN A 2 -19.08 8.68 -4.37
N PRO A 3 -19.99 7.77 -3.98
CA PRO A 3 -21.20 8.13 -3.24
C PRO A 3 -20.83 8.86 -1.94
N GLY A 4 -21.50 9.98 -1.64
CA GLY A 4 -21.25 10.73 -0.41
C GLY A 4 -19.92 11.49 -0.34
N TYR A 5 -19.18 11.64 -1.44
CA TYR A 5 -17.97 12.45 -1.45
C TYR A 5 -18.31 13.94 -1.29
N VAL A 6 -17.96 14.49 -0.13
CA VAL A 6 -18.29 15.86 0.29
C VAL A 6 -17.81 16.88 -0.75
N GLY A 7 -18.65 17.86 -1.06
CA GLY A 7 -18.31 18.97 -1.96
C GLY A 7 -18.51 18.66 -3.45
N ARG A 8 -19.17 17.54 -3.81
CA ARG A 8 -19.55 17.25 -5.20
C ARG A 8 -21.07 17.17 -5.34
N THR A 9 -21.60 17.80 -6.39
CA THR A 9 -23.00 17.67 -6.78
C THR A 9 -23.21 16.30 -7.42
N GLU A 10 -24.29 15.62 -7.04
CA GLU A 10 -24.67 14.38 -7.72
C GLU A 10 -25.05 14.64 -9.19
N LEU A 11 -24.82 13.63 -10.02
CA LEU A 11 -25.30 13.63 -11.40
C LEU A 11 -26.84 13.62 -11.42
N SER A 12 -27.46 14.41 -12.29
CA SER A 12 -28.92 14.39 -12.44
C SER A 12 -29.43 13.08 -13.02
N ASP A 13 -30.65 12.68 -12.66
CA ASP A 13 -31.22 11.36 -12.98
C ASP A 13 -31.29 11.08 -14.49
N ASN A 14 -31.55 12.10 -15.31
CA ASN A 14 -31.58 11.98 -16.78
C ASN A 14 -30.26 11.49 -17.36
N PHE A 15 -29.12 11.90 -16.77
CA PHE A 15 -27.81 11.42 -17.19
C PHE A 15 -27.46 10.07 -16.56
N LYS A 16 -27.84 9.85 -15.30
CA LYS A 16 -27.65 8.55 -14.62
C LYS A 16 -28.29 7.40 -15.41
N PHE A 17 -29.44 7.63 -16.05
CA PHE A 17 -30.13 6.63 -16.88
C PHE A 17 -29.35 6.17 -18.12
N ILE A 18 -28.49 7.03 -18.69
CA ILE A 18 -27.73 6.73 -19.91
C ILE A 18 -26.50 5.84 -19.59
N PHE A 19 -26.09 5.77 -18.33
CA PHE A 19 -24.91 5.00 -17.90
C PHE A 19 -25.30 3.73 -17.16
N ARG A 20 -24.48 2.69 -17.30
CA ARG A 20 -24.54 1.53 -16.39
C ARG A 20 -23.69 1.81 -15.15
N PRO A 21 -24.19 1.53 -13.92
CA PRO A 21 -23.37 1.60 -12.73
C PRO A 21 -22.29 0.52 -12.74
N VAL A 22 -21.11 0.86 -12.22
CA VAL A 22 -19.98 -0.06 -12.00
C VAL A 22 -19.42 0.23 -10.62
N ASP A 23 -19.43 -0.77 -9.75
CA ASP A 23 -18.95 -0.65 -8.37
C ASP A 23 -17.49 -1.06 -8.26
N MET A 24 -16.67 -0.20 -7.64
CA MET A 24 -15.22 -0.42 -7.45
C MET A 24 -14.85 -0.27 -5.96
N MET A 25 -15.59 -0.93 -5.06
CA MET A 25 -15.46 -0.73 -3.61
C MET A 25 -14.32 -1.52 -2.97
N ILE A 26 -14.03 -2.72 -3.45
CA ILE A 26 -13.08 -3.64 -2.82
C ILE A 26 -12.05 -4.07 -3.85
N LEU A 27 -10.79 -3.90 -3.49
CA LEU A 27 -9.65 -4.28 -4.30
C LEU A 27 -8.87 -5.38 -3.58
N ASN A 28 -8.35 -6.35 -4.33
CA ASN A 28 -7.43 -7.33 -3.77
C ASN A 28 -6.01 -6.73 -3.70
N TYR A 29 -5.65 -6.22 -2.53
CA TYR A 29 -4.35 -5.55 -2.32
C TYR A 29 -3.17 -6.50 -2.47
N ALA A 30 -3.30 -7.71 -1.95
CA ALA A 30 -2.28 -8.74 -2.05
C ALA A 30 -1.95 -9.05 -3.52
N LEU A 31 -2.95 -9.40 -4.34
CA LEU A 31 -2.72 -9.77 -5.74
C LEU A 31 -2.01 -8.65 -6.53
N ILE A 32 -2.40 -7.40 -6.30
CA ILE A 32 -1.80 -6.25 -7.01
C ILE A 32 -0.36 -6.02 -6.57
N ALA A 33 -0.10 -6.10 -5.27
CA ALA A 33 1.24 -5.96 -4.72
C ALA A 33 2.15 -7.10 -5.18
N GLU A 34 1.63 -8.32 -5.31
CA GLU A 34 2.36 -9.49 -5.81
C GLU A 34 2.83 -9.27 -7.25
N ILE A 35 1.89 -8.92 -8.14
CA ILE A 35 2.18 -8.63 -9.55
C ILE A 35 3.19 -7.47 -9.65
N LYS A 36 3.04 -6.46 -8.81
CA LYS A 36 3.94 -5.32 -8.80
C LYS A 36 5.36 -5.72 -8.38
N LEU A 37 5.53 -6.53 -7.34
CA LEU A 37 6.85 -7.04 -6.92
C LEU A 37 7.52 -7.87 -8.03
N TYR A 38 6.77 -8.77 -8.68
CA TYR A 38 7.30 -9.51 -9.84
C TYR A 38 7.76 -8.55 -10.95
N SER A 39 7.01 -7.48 -11.24
CA SER A 39 7.40 -6.50 -12.25
C SER A 39 8.66 -5.69 -11.88
N GLU A 40 9.02 -5.62 -10.60
CA GLU A 40 10.24 -4.96 -10.11
C GLU A 40 11.45 -5.91 -10.04
N GLY A 41 11.30 -7.18 -10.43
CA GLY A 41 12.40 -8.15 -10.49
C GLY A 41 12.56 -9.02 -9.25
N PHE A 42 11.54 -9.12 -8.39
CA PHE A 42 11.50 -10.07 -7.29
C PHE A 42 11.11 -11.46 -7.79
N GLN A 43 11.83 -12.50 -7.36
CA GLN A 43 11.53 -13.90 -7.70
C GLN A 43 10.63 -14.56 -6.66
N ALA A 44 10.82 -14.21 -5.38
CA ALA A 44 10.07 -14.77 -4.25
C ALA A 44 8.98 -13.80 -3.75
N ALA A 45 8.25 -13.15 -4.67
CA ALA A 45 7.29 -12.11 -4.31
C ALA A 45 6.12 -12.60 -3.43
N LYS A 46 5.60 -13.80 -3.70
CA LYS A 46 4.45 -14.37 -2.96
C LYS A 46 4.68 -14.53 -1.45
N PRO A 47 5.73 -15.24 -0.98
CA PRO A 47 5.98 -15.39 0.45
C PRO A 47 6.36 -14.07 1.13
N LEU A 48 7.04 -13.17 0.42
CA LEU A 48 7.38 -11.83 0.92
C LEU A 48 6.15 -10.98 1.16
N LEU A 49 5.23 -10.99 0.20
CA LEU A 49 3.99 -10.24 0.30
C LEU A 49 3.10 -10.72 1.44
N GLN A 50 2.99 -12.03 1.69
CA GLN A 50 2.17 -12.53 2.80
C GLN A 50 2.63 -11.97 4.15
N LYS A 51 3.95 -11.87 4.35
CA LYS A 51 4.52 -11.24 5.55
C LYS A 51 4.24 -9.73 5.59
N MET A 52 4.40 -9.05 4.45
CA MET A 52 4.10 -7.63 4.29
C MET A 52 2.65 -7.28 4.63
N ASP A 53 1.72 -8.09 4.14
CA ASP A 53 0.27 -7.87 4.29
C ASP A 53 -0.15 -8.08 5.74
N GLN A 54 0.32 -9.16 6.37
CA GLN A 54 0.13 -9.40 7.80
C GLN A 54 0.67 -8.24 8.65
N LEU A 55 1.87 -7.74 8.34
CA LEU A 55 2.43 -6.59 9.04
C LEU A 55 1.57 -5.34 8.87
N HIS A 56 1.04 -5.07 7.68
CA HIS A 56 0.12 -3.94 7.47
C HIS A 56 -1.17 -4.07 8.28
N ILE A 57 -1.76 -5.27 8.32
CA ILE A 57 -2.95 -5.54 9.13
C ILE A 57 -2.63 -5.29 10.61
N PHE A 58 -1.55 -5.86 11.14
CA PHE A 58 -1.15 -5.66 12.53
C PHE A 58 -0.86 -4.19 12.85
N CYS A 59 -0.17 -3.46 11.98
CA CYS A 59 0.07 -2.03 12.17
C CYS A 59 -1.24 -1.24 12.22
N SER A 60 -2.21 -1.55 11.37
CA SER A 60 -3.51 -0.87 11.37
C SER A 60 -4.36 -1.14 12.61
N GLU A 61 -4.18 -2.31 13.25
CA GLU A 61 -4.93 -2.73 14.43
C GLU A 61 -4.25 -2.33 15.75
N GLN A 62 -2.92 -2.38 15.81
CA GLN A 62 -2.13 -2.19 17.03
C GLN A 62 -1.65 -0.74 17.24
N LEU A 63 -1.49 0.04 16.17
CA LEU A 63 -1.05 1.43 16.31
C LEU A 63 -2.18 2.34 16.80
N SER A 64 -1.80 3.42 17.48
CA SER A 64 -2.76 4.44 17.90
C SER A 64 -3.46 5.05 16.68
N LYS A 65 -4.75 5.40 16.83
CA LYS A 65 -5.54 6.01 15.75
C LYS A 65 -5.12 7.46 15.53
N GLN A 66 -4.16 7.65 14.62
CA GLN A 66 -3.69 8.98 14.21
C GLN A 66 -4.18 9.32 12.81
N MET A 67 -4.54 10.59 12.59
CA MET A 67 -5.05 11.07 11.29
C MET A 67 -4.04 10.98 10.15
N HIS A 68 -2.74 10.95 10.46
CA HIS A 68 -1.66 10.92 9.48
C HIS A 68 -1.18 9.50 9.12
N TYR A 69 -1.66 8.47 9.81
CA TYR A 69 -1.36 7.09 9.45
C TYR A 69 -2.18 6.67 8.22
N ASP A 70 -1.47 6.34 7.15
CA ASP A 70 -2.03 5.82 5.91
C ASP A 70 -1.50 4.41 5.67
N PHE A 71 -2.39 3.42 5.84
CA PHE A 71 -2.17 2.01 5.52
C PHE A 71 -2.93 1.58 4.24
N GLY A 72 -3.43 2.55 3.47
CA GLY A 72 -4.14 2.28 2.22
C GLY A 72 -3.20 1.88 1.07
N MET A 73 -3.79 1.49 -0.06
CA MET A 73 -3.06 1.08 -1.27
C MET A 73 -2.08 2.14 -1.79
N ARG A 74 -2.31 3.43 -1.50
CA ARG A 74 -1.37 4.51 -1.88
C ARG A 74 -0.04 4.38 -1.14
N ALA A 75 -0.08 4.10 0.16
CA ALA A 75 1.11 3.86 0.97
C ALA A 75 1.82 2.58 0.50
N VAL A 76 1.08 1.49 0.29
CA VAL A 76 1.60 0.22 -0.23
C VAL A 76 2.33 0.43 -1.56
N LYS A 77 1.71 1.14 -2.52
CA LYS A 77 2.33 1.43 -3.82
C LYS A 77 3.68 2.16 -3.67
N SER A 78 3.79 3.11 -2.74
CA SER A 78 5.03 3.86 -2.49
C SER A 78 6.15 2.92 -2.03
N VAL A 79 5.85 2.02 -1.09
CA VAL A 79 6.81 1.01 -0.60
C VAL A 79 7.29 0.11 -1.74
N LEU A 80 6.37 -0.36 -2.59
CA LEU A 80 6.71 -1.26 -3.69
C LEU A 80 7.60 -0.61 -4.75
N VAL A 81 7.34 0.66 -5.08
CA VAL A 81 8.19 1.42 -6.02
C VAL A 81 9.59 1.62 -5.43
N MET A 82 9.68 1.96 -4.15
CA MET A 82 10.96 2.10 -3.45
C MET A 82 11.71 0.77 -3.38
N ALA A 83 11.03 -0.33 -3.08
CA ALA A 83 11.61 -1.67 -3.05
C ALA A 83 12.21 -2.07 -4.41
N GLY A 84 11.52 -1.75 -5.51
CA GLY A 84 12.05 -1.97 -6.85
C GLY A 84 13.28 -1.14 -7.18
N GLN A 85 13.32 0.12 -6.73
CA GLN A 85 14.51 0.95 -6.87
C GLN A 85 15.70 0.38 -6.08
N LEU A 86 15.47 0.05 -4.80
CA LEU A 86 16.50 -0.56 -3.95
C LEU A 86 16.99 -1.90 -4.49
N ARG A 87 16.12 -2.69 -5.13
CA ARG A 87 16.47 -3.97 -5.77
C ARG A 87 17.43 -3.77 -6.95
N ARG A 88 17.21 -2.74 -7.78
CA ARG A 88 18.09 -2.39 -8.89
C ARG A 88 19.45 -1.90 -8.42
N ASP A 89 19.46 -1.09 -7.36
CA ASP A 89 20.70 -0.54 -6.79
C ASP A 89 21.50 -1.61 -6.03
N ASN A 90 20.85 -2.69 -5.59
CA ASN A 90 21.44 -3.74 -4.74
C ASN A 90 21.10 -5.16 -5.24
N THR A 91 21.64 -5.53 -6.40
CA THR A 91 21.35 -6.83 -7.03
C THR A 91 21.82 -8.05 -6.24
N GLN A 92 22.85 -7.91 -5.41
CA GLN A 92 23.45 -8.98 -4.60
C GLN A 92 22.75 -9.22 -3.25
N LEU A 93 21.89 -8.29 -2.82
CA LEU A 93 21.21 -8.38 -1.53
C LEU A 93 19.99 -9.32 -1.62
N SER A 94 19.69 -9.97 -0.49
CA SER A 94 18.50 -10.80 -0.37
C SER A 94 17.23 -9.97 -0.53
N GLU A 95 16.24 -10.51 -1.24
CA GLU A 95 14.95 -9.85 -1.51
C GLU A 95 14.21 -9.48 -0.22
N ASP A 96 14.29 -10.33 0.80
CA ASP A 96 13.75 -10.09 2.15
C ASP A 96 14.31 -8.79 2.75
N ILE A 97 15.63 -8.61 2.68
CA ILE A 97 16.31 -7.44 3.26
C ILE A 97 15.95 -6.18 2.51
N VAL A 98 15.89 -6.24 1.17
CA VAL A 98 15.49 -5.12 0.33
C VAL A 98 14.07 -4.65 0.68
N LEU A 99 13.14 -5.59 0.83
CA LEU A 99 11.74 -5.25 1.16
C LEU A 99 11.61 -4.66 2.57
N ILE A 100 12.29 -5.24 3.56
CA ILE A 100 12.31 -4.72 4.94
C ILE A 100 12.88 -3.29 4.96
N ARG A 101 13.97 -3.05 4.23
CA ARG A 101 14.59 -1.73 4.13
C ARG A 101 13.63 -0.71 3.51
N ALA A 102 12.96 -1.06 2.41
CA ALA A 102 11.97 -0.20 1.77
C ALA A 102 10.83 0.18 2.72
N MET A 103 10.33 -0.80 3.50
CA MET A 103 9.29 -0.54 4.50
C MET A 103 9.76 0.39 5.61
N ARG A 104 10.98 0.16 6.11
CA ARG A 104 11.56 1.00 7.17
C ARG A 104 11.73 2.43 6.69
N GLU A 105 12.39 2.63 5.54
CA GLU A 105 12.63 3.96 4.98
C GLU A 105 11.32 4.70 4.65
N SER A 106 10.31 3.99 4.12
CA SER A 106 9.01 4.60 3.82
C SER A 106 8.18 4.97 5.06
N ASN A 107 8.41 4.31 6.20
CA ASN A 107 7.63 4.51 7.41
C ASN A 107 8.37 5.32 8.49
N GLN A 108 9.69 5.46 8.40
CA GLN A 108 10.51 6.17 9.38
C GLN A 108 10.08 7.63 9.58
N ALA A 109 9.67 8.32 8.51
CA ALA A 109 9.19 9.70 8.57
C ALA A 109 7.76 9.84 9.11
N LYS A 110 7.01 8.74 9.25
CA LYS A 110 5.61 8.73 9.67
C LYS A 110 5.43 8.46 11.17
N PHE A 111 6.40 7.83 11.81
CA PHE A 111 6.28 7.43 13.21
C PHE A 111 6.71 8.55 14.16
N LEU A 112 5.99 8.67 15.28
CA LEU A 112 6.36 9.52 16.41
C LEU A 112 7.63 8.98 17.08
N ASP A 113 8.45 9.86 17.67
CA ASP A 113 9.76 9.53 18.27
C ASP A 113 9.69 8.39 19.31
N GLU A 114 8.56 8.21 19.99
CA GLU A 114 8.32 7.12 20.94
C GLU A 114 8.41 5.71 20.31
N TYR A 115 8.16 5.58 19.00
CA TYR A 115 8.22 4.30 18.28
C TYR A 115 9.52 4.11 17.48
N GLN A 116 10.40 5.12 17.47
CA GLN A 116 11.62 5.13 16.65
C GLN A 116 12.76 4.28 17.26
N PHE A 117 12.71 4.01 18.56
CA PHE A 117 13.75 3.27 19.29
C PHE A 117 13.48 1.76 19.44
N THR A 118 12.32 1.29 18.99
CA THR A 118 11.88 -0.12 19.19
C THR A 118 11.96 -0.97 17.91
N ILE A 119 12.43 -0.40 16.78
CA ILE A 119 12.57 -1.08 15.47
C ILE A 119 14.00 -0.94 14.91
#